data_AF-W2QX75-F1
#
_entry.id   AF-W2QX75-F1
#
_cell.length_a   1.000
_cell.length_b   1.000
_cell.length_c   1.000
_cell.angle_alpha   90.00
_cell.angle_beta   90.00
_cell.angle_gamma   90.00
#
_symmetry.space_group_name_H-M   'P 1'
#
loop_
_entity.id
_entity.type
_entity.pdbx_description
1 polymer ?
#
loop_
_entity_poly.entity_id
_entity_poly.type
_entity_poly.pdbx_seq_one_letter_code
_entity_poly.pdbx_strand_id
1 'polypeptide(L)'
;MELDEEAKEDFDEHGLGGEDLDAQIEAVKSNIIGSKMYLRGMSRYIAWLYTNKRDVLSGELLSALRDDAFEDDGTGYLSLKVNGVLRFIRENAKVPLIQYEQHRATDFEGLLLSLKSQKGGKPGISVYNSFRSALFHLYRGYGRSMDVDFAADVTLFFKGLNRETAKRNHDSGEN
;
A
#
# COMPACT_ATOMS: atom_id res chain seq x y z
N MET A 1 -8.10 -13.05 54.21
CA MET A 1 -7.53 -12.26 53.11
C MET A 1 -6.92 -13.28 52.19
N GLU A 2 -7.77 -13.82 51.30
CA GLU A 2 -7.37 -14.78 50.27
C GLU A 2 -6.47 -14.05 49.28
N LEU A 3 -5.34 -14.67 48.96
CA LEU A 3 -4.43 -14.21 47.91
C LEU A 3 -5.04 -14.69 46.60
N ASP A 4 -5.40 -13.74 45.74
CA ASP A 4 -5.89 -13.98 44.38
C ASP A 4 -4.86 -14.84 43.63
N GLU A 5 -5.32 -16.01 43.20
CA GLU A 5 -4.58 -16.93 42.36
C GLU A 5 -4.18 -16.23 41.06
N GLU A 6 -2.88 -16.02 40.96
CA GLU A 6 -2.09 -15.80 39.76
C GLU A 6 -2.73 -16.44 38.54
N ALA A 7 -3.12 -15.60 37.57
CA ALA A 7 -3.57 -15.99 36.25
C ALA A 7 -2.47 -16.82 35.57
N LYS A 8 -2.49 -18.14 35.77
CA LYS A 8 -1.86 -19.11 34.89
C LYS A 8 -2.65 -19.05 33.59
N GLU A 9 -2.14 -18.31 32.62
CA GLU A 9 -2.47 -18.56 31.23
C GLU A 9 -2.07 -20.02 30.95
N ASP A 10 -3.09 -20.87 30.86
CA ASP A 10 -2.98 -22.23 30.38
C ASP A 10 -2.48 -22.18 28.93
N PHE A 11 -1.16 -22.26 28.77
CA PHE A 11 -0.55 -22.72 27.52
C PHE A 11 -0.88 -24.20 27.41
N ASP A 12 -2.10 -24.47 26.96
CA ASP A 12 -2.69 -25.79 26.86
C ASP A 12 -1.75 -26.78 26.17
N GLU A 13 -1.75 -27.96 26.77
CA GLU A 13 -1.08 -29.22 26.50
C GLU A 13 -1.49 -29.86 25.15
N HIS A 14 -1.59 -29.06 24.10
CA HIS A 14 -1.83 -29.49 22.72
C HIS A 14 -0.80 -28.86 21.80
N GLY A 15 0.36 -29.53 21.73
CA GLY A 15 1.46 -29.15 20.86
C GLY A 15 1.02 -29.01 19.41
N LEU A 16 0.87 -27.76 18.97
CA LEU A 16 1.14 -27.41 17.58
C LEU A 16 2.65 -27.60 17.40
N GLY A 17 3.05 -28.79 16.93
CA GLY A 17 4.45 -29.11 16.67
C GLY A 17 5.08 -28.01 15.80
N GLY A 18 6.38 -27.74 15.98
CA GLY A 18 7.06 -26.62 15.29
C GLY A 18 6.83 -26.57 13.78
N GLU A 19 6.64 -27.71 13.11
CA GLU A 19 6.30 -27.81 11.69
C GLU A 19 4.91 -27.23 11.34
N ASP A 20 3.93 -27.33 12.23
CA ASP A 20 2.58 -26.77 12.06
C ASP A 20 2.58 -25.25 12.34
N LEU A 21 3.35 -24.79 13.32
CA LEU A 21 3.49 -23.34 13.59
C LEU A 21 4.20 -22.63 12.43
N ASP A 22 5.27 -23.20 11.87
CA ASP A 22 5.96 -22.64 10.72
C ASP A 22 5.06 -22.58 9.47
N ALA A 23 4.27 -23.63 9.24
CA ALA A 23 3.28 -23.64 8.16
C ALA A 23 2.18 -22.58 8.36
N GLN A 24 1.70 -22.39 9.59
CA GLN A 24 0.76 -21.32 9.93
C GLN A 24 1.38 -19.93 9.77
N ILE A 25 2.63 -19.74 10.18
CA ILE A 25 3.37 -18.49 9.98
C ILE A 25 3.48 -18.18 8.49
N GLU A 26 3.84 -19.16 7.65
CA GLU A 26 3.92 -18.97 6.19
C GLU A 26 2.54 -18.73 5.56
N ALA A 27 1.49 -19.40 6.03
CA ALA A 27 0.12 -19.14 5.59
C ALA A 27 -0.32 -17.69 5.93
N VAL A 28 -0.04 -17.23 7.15
CA VAL A 28 -0.32 -15.84 7.58
C VAL A 28 0.50 -14.82 6.79
N LYS A 29 1.79 -15.10 6.52
CA LYS A 29 2.62 -14.26 5.65
C LYS A 29 2.06 -14.22 4.22
N SER A 30 1.55 -15.34 3.70
CA SER A 30 1.00 -15.42 2.34
C SER A 30 -0.31 -14.62 2.16
N ASN A 31 -1.11 -14.46 3.23
CA ASN A 31 -2.35 -13.65 3.21
C ASN A 31 -2.11 -12.17 2.86
N ILE A 32 -0.88 -11.69 3.01
CA ILE A 32 -0.50 -10.30 2.78
C ILE A 32 -0.46 -9.97 1.28
N ILE A 33 0.08 -10.87 0.46
CA ILE A 33 0.33 -10.63 -0.97
C ILE A 33 -1.00 -10.60 -1.78
N GLY A 34 -2.08 -11.18 -1.24
CA GLY A 34 -3.39 -11.23 -1.88
C GLY A 34 -4.45 -10.25 -1.34
N SER A 35 -4.15 -9.44 -0.32
CA SER A 35 -5.18 -8.59 0.29
C SER A 35 -5.70 -7.52 -0.69
N LYS A 36 -7.00 -7.59 -1.00
CA LYS A 36 -7.71 -6.68 -1.92
C LYS A 36 -7.49 -5.20 -1.59
N MET A 37 -7.26 -4.88 -0.32
CA MET A 37 -7.04 -3.51 0.14
C MET A 37 -5.71 -2.94 -0.38
N TYR A 38 -4.62 -3.70 -0.27
CA TYR A 38 -3.30 -3.24 -0.71
C TYR A 38 -3.19 -3.21 -2.23
N LEU A 39 -3.79 -4.20 -2.91
CA LEU A 39 -3.85 -4.22 -4.37
C LEU A 39 -4.51 -2.96 -4.95
N ARG A 40 -5.60 -2.47 -4.33
CA ARG A 40 -6.23 -1.21 -4.75
C ARG A 40 -5.33 0.00 -4.55
N GLY A 41 -4.67 0.10 -3.39
CA GLY A 41 -3.74 1.20 -3.10
C GLY A 41 -2.54 1.20 -4.04
N MET A 42 -1.91 0.04 -4.23
CA MET A 42 -0.80 -0.17 -5.15
C MET A 42 -1.20 0.16 -6.59
N SER A 43 -2.31 -0.39 -7.07
CA SER A 43 -2.74 -0.17 -8.46
C SER A 43 -3.04 1.29 -8.76
N ARG A 44 -3.63 2.02 -7.79
CA ARG A 44 -3.80 3.48 -7.90
C ARG A 44 -2.47 4.22 -7.92
N TYR A 45 -1.52 3.82 -7.09
CA TYR A 45 -0.21 4.45 -7.09
C TYR A 45 0.53 4.24 -8.42
N ILE A 46 0.55 3.00 -8.91
CA ILE A 46 1.16 2.65 -10.20
C ILE A 46 0.46 3.37 -11.36
N ALA A 47 -0.86 3.47 -11.37
CA ALA A 47 -1.60 4.22 -12.39
C ALA A 47 -1.29 5.74 -12.34
N TRP A 48 -1.06 6.28 -11.13
CA TRP A 48 -0.60 7.65 -10.96
C TRP A 48 0.83 7.84 -11.51
N LEU A 49 1.75 6.91 -11.20
CA LEU A 49 3.12 6.92 -11.74
C LEU A 49 3.12 6.83 -13.27
N TYR A 50 2.24 6.01 -13.86
CA TYR A 50 2.11 5.94 -15.32
C TYR A 50 1.84 7.31 -15.96
N THR A 51 1.06 8.14 -15.27
CA THR A 51 0.66 9.47 -15.76
C THR A 51 1.73 10.54 -15.46
N ASN A 52 2.42 10.45 -14.33
CA ASN A 52 3.25 11.55 -13.82
C ASN A 52 4.76 11.27 -13.81
N LYS A 53 5.17 9.99 -13.76
CA LYS A 53 6.54 9.51 -13.50
C LYS A 53 6.78 8.15 -14.17
N ARG A 54 6.59 8.13 -15.49
CA ARG A 54 6.57 6.89 -16.29
C ARG A 54 7.92 6.17 -16.32
N ASP A 55 9.00 6.92 -16.17
CA ASP A 55 10.39 6.45 -16.07
C ASP A 55 10.62 5.52 -14.89
N VAL A 56 9.88 5.68 -13.79
CA VAL A 56 9.99 4.83 -12.59
C VAL A 56 9.34 3.45 -12.80
N LEU A 57 8.45 3.28 -13.79
CA LEU A 57 7.78 2.00 -14.04
C LEU A 57 8.71 0.98 -14.71
N SER A 58 8.48 -0.31 -14.46
CA SER A 58 9.20 -1.38 -15.16
C SER A 58 8.81 -1.46 -16.64
N GLY A 59 9.73 -1.94 -17.48
CA GLY A 59 9.49 -2.09 -18.91
C GLY A 59 8.38 -3.08 -19.23
N GLU A 60 8.29 -4.16 -18.45
CA GLU A 60 7.30 -5.23 -18.58
C GLU A 60 5.89 -4.69 -18.34
N LEU A 61 5.70 -3.94 -17.25
CA LEU A 61 4.43 -3.29 -16.95
C LEU A 61 4.07 -2.27 -18.03
N LEU A 62 5.04 -1.47 -18.47
CA LEU A 62 4.81 -0.46 -19.51
C LEU A 62 4.37 -1.07 -20.84
N SER A 63 4.94 -2.20 -21.22
CA SER A 63 4.54 -2.95 -22.42
C SER A 63 3.12 -3.50 -22.27
N ALA A 64 2.81 -4.17 -21.15
CA ALA A 64 1.47 -4.68 -20.89
C ALA A 64 0.39 -3.59 -20.92
N LEU A 65 0.65 -2.43 -20.29
CA LEU A 65 -0.30 -1.31 -20.26
C LEU A 65 -0.43 -0.55 -21.60
N ARG A 66 0.44 -0.81 -22.58
CA ARG A 66 0.37 -0.26 -23.95
C ARG A 66 -0.49 -1.14 -24.86
N ASP A 67 -0.32 -2.45 -24.77
CA ASP A 67 -1.09 -3.42 -25.55
C ASP A 67 -2.57 -3.43 -25.13
N ASP A 68 -2.82 -3.05 -23.88
CA ASP A 68 -4.13 -2.81 -23.29
C ASP A 68 -4.74 -1.45 -23.70
N ALA A 69 -4.77 -1.13 -24.99
CA ALA A 69 -5.56 -0.01 -25.51
C ALA A 69 -7.06 -0.33 -25.33
N PHE A 70 -7.57 -0.12 -24.11
CA PHE A 70 -8.97 -0.37 -23.76
C PHE A 70 -9.91 0.54 -24.55
N GLU A 71 -11.03 -0.03 -24.99
CA GLU A 71 -12.23 0.74 -25.37
C GLU A 71 -12.71 1.52 -24.15
N ASP A 72 -12.97 2.82 -24.32
CA ASP A 72 -13.46 3.70 -23.25
C ASP A 72 -14.89 3.30 -22.88
N ASP A 73 -15.03 2.54 -21.80
CA ASP A 73 -16.31 2.11 -21.22
C ASP A 73 -16.97 3.20 -20.34
N GLY A 74 -16.45 4.44 -20.39
CA GLY A 74 -16.94 5.56 -19.59
C GLY A 74 -16.42 5.59 -18.15
N THR A 75 -15.52 4.68 -17.75
CA THR A 75 -14.94 4.68 -16.40
C THR A 75 -13.82 5.72 -16.19
N GLY A 76 -13.40 6.42 -17.24
CA GLY A 76 -12.38 7.46 -17.20
C GLY A 76 -10.95 6.90 -17.14
N TYR A 77 -10.00 7.65 -17.69
CA TYR A 77 -8.63 7.20 -17.96
C TYR A 77 -7.91 6.56 -16.76
N LEU A 78 -8.01 7.16 -15.57
CA LEU A 78 -7.34 6.64 -14.38
C LEU A 78 -7.92 5.28 -13.94
N SER A 79 -9.24 5.09 -14.07
CA SER A 79 -9.90 3.82 -13.74
C SER A 79 -9.43 2.70 -14.66
N LEU A 80 -9.35 2.98 -15.96
CA LEU A 80 -8.83 2.04 -16.96
C LEU A 80 -7.40 1.60 -16.63
N LYS A 81 -6.51 2.55 -16.27
CA LYS A 81 -5.13 2.20 -15.87
C LYS A 81 -5.07 1.43 -14.57
N VAL A 82 -5.92 1.73 -13.59
CA VAL A 82 -6.03 0.93 -12.36
C VAL A 82 -6.43 -0.52 -12.66
N ASN A 83 -7.39 -0.73 -13.57
CA ASN A 83 -7.83 -2.08 -13.95
C ASN A 83 -6.75 -2.85 -14.71
N GLY A 84 -6.04 -2.21 -15.64
CA GLY A 84 -4.90 -2.80 -16.34
C GLY A 84 -3.79 -3.23 -15.37
N VAL A 85 -3.44 -2.36 -14.41
CA VAL A 85 -2.45 -2.69 -13.38
C VAL A 85 -2.93 -3.84 -12.48
N LEU A 86 -4.19 -3.83 -12.05
CA LEU A 86 -4.76 -4.91 -11.24
C LEU A 86 -4.67 -6.26 -11.94
N ARG A 87 -4.97 -6.30 -13.24
CA ARG A 87 -4.82 -7.51 -14.06
C ARG A 87 -3.37 -7.94 -14.14
N PHE A 88 -2.47 -7.01 -14.46
CA PHE A 88 -1.04 -7.30 -14.56
C PHE A 88 -0.48 -7.92 -13.27
N ILE A 89 -0.78 -7.34 -12.10
CA ILE A 89 -0.29 -7.86 -10.81
C ILE A 89 -0.77 -9.29 -10.55
N ARG A 90 -2.02 -9.61 -10.93
CA ARG A 90 -2.59 -10.96 -10.73
C ARG A 90 -1.93 -12.00 -11.64
N GLU A 91 -1.64 -11.63 -12.87
CA GLU A 91 -1.05 -12.52 -13.88
C GLU A 91 0.48 -12.62 -13.73
N ASN A 92 1.12 -11.60 -13.15
CA ASN A 92 2.57 -11.45 -13.12
C ASN A 92 3.09 -11.14 -11.70
N ALA A 93 2.66 -11.93 -10.70
CA ALA A 93 2.92 -11.65 -9.28
C ALA A 93 4.41 -11.47 -8.91
N LYS A 94 5.34 -12.03 -9.70
CA LYS A 94 6.80 -11.94 -9.46
C LYS A 94 7.51 -10.84 -10.26
N VAL A 95 6.81 -10.20 -11.20
CA VAL A 95 7.40 -9.18 -12.07
C VAL A 95 7.34 -7.82 -11.37
N PRO A 96 8.49 -7.16 -11.13
CA PRO A 96 8.52 -5.85 -10.50
C PRO A 96 7.64 -4.84 -11.23
N LEU A 97 6.91 -4.00 -10.47
CA LEU A 97 6.06 -2.94 -11.05
C LEU A 97 6.83 -1.64 -11.29
N ILE A 98 7.92 -1.45 -10.53
CA ILE A 98 8.74 -0.24 -10.55
C ILE A 98 10.22 -0.60 -10.57
N GLN A 99 11.02 0.34 -11.04
CA GLN A 99 12.48 0.36 -10.92
C GLN A 99 12.83 0.98 -9.56
N TYR A 100 13.02 0.12 -8.55
CA TYR A 100 13.17 0.55 -7.14
C TYR A 100 14.34 1.52 -6.93
N GLU A 101 15.39 1.43 -7.75
CA GLU A 101 16.57 2.29 -7.70
C GLU A 101 16.30 3.71 -8.21
N GLN A 102 15.27 3.89 -9.03
CA GLN A 102 14.85 5.19 -9.58
C GLN A 102 13.70 5.80 -8.79
N HIS A 103 12.98 5.00 -8.03
CA HIS A 103 11.87 5.44 -7.21
C HIS A 103 12.36 6.35 -6.07
N ARG A 104 11.67 7.48 -5.86
CA ARG A 104 11.99 8.46 -4.81
C ARG A 104 10.79 8.68 -3.91
N ALA A 105 11.05 9.07 -2.65
CA ALA A 105 9.99 9.37 -1.69
C ALA A 105 9.02 10.44 -2.24
N THR A 106 9.57 11.44 -2.92
CA THR A 106 8.80 12.53 -3.56
C THR A 106 7.76 12.06 -4.58
N ASP A 107 7.98 10.91 -5.23
CA ASP A 107 6.99 10.36 -6.18
C ASP A 107 5.74 9.89 -5.42
N PHE A 108 5.94 9.24 -4.26
CA PHE A 108 4.86 8.80 -3.39
C PHE A 108 4.18 9.97 -2.69
N GLU A 109 4.94 10.95 -2.22
CA GLU A 109 4.42 12.20 -1.64
C GLU A 109 3.54 12.96 -2.65
N GLY A 110 3.98 13.00 -3.91
CA GLY A 110 3.25 13.59 -5.03
C GLY A 110 1.88 12.93 -5.24
N LEU A 111 1.81 11.59 -5.18
CA LEU A 111 0.52 10.89 -5.17
C LEU A 111 -0.34 11.41 -4.03
N LEU A 112 0.15 11.39 -2.79
CA LEU A 112 -0.64 11.74 -1.61
C LEU A 112 -1.20 13.17 -1.68
N LEU A 113 -0.43 14.13 -2.19
CA LEU A 113 -0.87 15.51 -2.40
C LEU A 113 -1.90 15.65 -3.52
N SER A 114 -1.89 14.76 -4.51
CA SER A 114 -2.86 14.77 -5.62
C SER A 114 -4.23 14.19 -5.24
N LEU A 115 -4.33 13.47 -4.13
CA LEU A 115 -5.56 12.84 -3.69
C LEU A 115 -6.61 13.89 -3.30
N LYS A 116 -7.85 13.65 -3.69
CA LYS A 116 -9.03 14.41 -3.26
C LYS A 116 -10.08 13.47 -2.68
N SER A 117 -10.80 13.95 -1.67
CA SER A 117 -12.00 13.30 -1.17
C SER A 117 -13.13 13.42 -2.19
N GLN A 118 -14.20 12.64 -2.03
CA GLN A 118 -15.39 12.74 -2.87
C GLN A 118 -16.01 14.14 -2.87
N LYS A 119 -15.82 14.90 -1.79
CA LYS A 119 -16.29 16.28 -1.64
C LYS A 119 -15.31 17.33 -2.19
N GLY A 120 -14.21 16.91 -2.84
CA GLY A 120 -13.23 17.79 -3.48
C GLY A 120 -12.13 18.35 -2.56
N GLY A 121 -12.16 18.08 -1.25
CA GLY A 121 -11.14 18.49 -0.28
C GLY A 121 -10.01 17.47 -0.12
N LYS A 122 -9.01 17.73 0.73
CA LYS A 122 -7.96 16.71 0.97
C LYS A 122 -8.52 15.52 1.78
N PRO A 123 -8.04 14.29 1.54
CA PRO A 123 -8.46 13.11 2.30
C PRO A 123 -8.21 13.21 3.80
N GLY A 124 -8.92 12.35 4.53
CA GLY A 124 -8.67 12.08 5.95
C GLY A 124 -7.49 11.15 6.18
N ILE A 125 -7.07 11.05 7.44
CA ILE A 125 -5.86 10.32 7.85
C ILE A 125 -5.88 8.83 7.49
N SER A 126 -7.05 8.19 7.57
CA SER A 126 -7.21 6.76 7.26
C SER A 126 -6.85 6.45 5.81
N VAL A 127 -7.18 7.34 4.88
CA VAL A 127 -6.83 7.20 3.46
C VAL A 127 -5.31 7.25 3.28
N TYR A 128 -4.63 8.25 3.86
CA TYR A 128 -3.18 8.32 3.79
C TYR A 128 -2.50 7.08 4.39
N ASN A 129 -2.97 6.60 5.55
CA ASN A 129 -2.45 5.38 6.17
C ASN A 129 -2.64 4.14 5.28
N SER A 130 -3.78 4.03 4.58
CA SER A 130 -4.00 2.94 3.63
C SER A 130 -2.98 2.93 2.49
N PHE A 131 -2.62 4.11 1.97
CA PHE A 131 -1.58 4.25 0.94
C PHE A 131 -0.20 3.96 1.51
N ARG A 132 0.10 4.40 2.74
CA ARG A 132 1.36 4.05 3.43
C ARG A 132 1.56 2.54 3.51
N SER A 133 0.50 1.82 3.90
CA SER A 133 0.51 0.35 3.92
C SER A 133 0.68 -0.23 2.52
N ALA A 134 0.00 0.31 1.51
CA ALA A 134 0.15 -0.14 0.12
C ALA A 134 1.59 0.03 -0.40
N LEU A 135 2.26 1.15 -0.07
CA LEU A 135 3.67 1.36 -0.41
C LEU A 135 4.58 0.32 0.27
N PHE A 136 4.32 0.02 1.54
CA PHE A 136 5.06 -1.02 2.25
C PHE A 136 4.92 -2.39 1.58
N HIS A 137 3.70 -2.74 1.16
CA HIS A 137 3.45 -3.99 0.44
C HIS A 137 4.03 -4.01 -0.98
N LEU A 138 4.13 -2.85 -1.65
CA LEU A 138 4.81 -2.74 -2.93
C LEU A 138 6.29 -3.10 -2.84
N TYR A 139 6.96 -2.80 -1.72
CA TYR A 139 8.35 -3.20 -1.51
C TYR A 139 8.43 -4.66 -1.05
N ARG A 140 7.70 -5.00 0.03
CA ARG A 140 7.78 -6.33 0.65
C ARG A 140 7.25 -7.45 -0.24
N GLY A 141 6.19 -7.21 -1.00
CA GLY A 141 5.61 -8.18 -1.93
C GLY A 141 6.57 -8.64 -3.02
N TYR A 142 7.62 -7.86 -3.28
CA TYR A 142 8.68 -8.16 -4.25
C TYR A 142 10.04 -8.42 -3.56
N GLY A 143 10.03 -8.78 -2.27
CA GLY A 143 11.24 -9.15 -1.52
C GLY A 143 12.20 -7.98 -1.25
N ARG A 144 11.74 -6.74 -1.38
CA ARG A 144 12.54 -5.53 -1.14
C ARG A 144 12.17 -4.91 0.20
N SER A 145 13.16 -4.27 0.83
CA SER A 145 12.93 -3.29 1.89
C SER A 145 13.14 -1.90 1.33
N MET A 146 12.42 -0.90 1.87
CA MET A 146 12.75 0.50 1.60
C MET A 146 14.13 0.79 2.20
N ASP A 147 14.95 1.57 1.50
CA ASP A 147 16.16 2.11 2.09
C ASP A 147 15.84 3.07 3.24
N VAL A 148 16.82 3.27 4.12
CA VAL A 148 16.65 4.02 5.37
C VAL A 148 16.26 5.47 5.11
N ASP A 149 16.88 6.09 4.11
CA ASP A 149 16.66 7.50 3.78
C ASP A 149 15.26 7.70 3.18
N PHE A 150 14.86 6.85 2.23
CA PHE A 150 13.50 6.83 1.68
C PHE A 150 12.45 6.66 2.78
N ALA A 151 12.66 5.70 3.69
CA ALA A 151 11.73 5.45 4.78
C ALA A 151 11.64 6.64 5.77
N ALA A 152 12.76 7.33 6.00
CA ALA A 152 12.83 8.52 6.84
C ALA A 152 12.06 9.69 6.20
N ASP A 153 12.26 9.95 4.91
CA ASP A 153 11.59 11.01 4.16
C ASP A 153 10.07 10.80 4.15
N VAL A 154 9.60 9.61 3.77
CA VAL A 154 8.18 9.26 3.82
C VAL A 154 7.63 9.39 5.25
N THR A 155 8.41 9.07 6.27
CA THR A 155 7.96 9.24 7.66
C THR A 155 7.82 10.71 8.05
N LEU A 156 8.78 11.55 7.67
CA LEU A 156 8.74 12.99 7.93
C LEU A 156 7.53 13.63 7.24
N PHE A 157 7.29 13.28 5.98
CA PHE A 157 6.16 13.78 5.21
C PHE A 157 4.81 13.42 5.85
N PHE A 158 4.63 12.17 6.29
CA PHE A 158 3.40 11.77 6.98
C PHE A 158 3.19 12.49 8.31
N LYS A 159 4.25 12.73 9.08
CA LYS A 159 4.13 13.56 10.30
C LYS A 159 3.60 14.96 9.97
N GLY A 160 4.05 15.54 8.84
CA GLY A 160 3.53 16.79 8.30
C GLY A 160 2.04 16.71 7.94
N LEU A 161 1.67 15.72 7.12
CA LEU A 161 0.27 15.49 6.70
C LEU A 161 -0.67 15.29 7.89
N ASN A 162 -0.24 14.56 8.92
CA ASN A 162 -1.05 14.31 10.12
C ASN A 162 -1.33 15.60 10.87
N ARG A 163 -0.30 16.43 11.06
CA ARG A 163 -0.44 17.76 11.70
C ARG A 163 -1.36 18.67 10.90
N GLU A 164 -1.22 18.68 9.57
CA GLU A 164 -2.09 19.48 8.71
C GLU A 164 -3.55 18.99 8.79
N THR A 165 -3.77 17.68 8.83
CA THR A 165 -5.12 17.11 8.96
C THR A 165 -5.73 17.41 10.33
N ALA A 166 -4.97 17.29 11.41
CA ALA A 166 -5.44 17.61 12.76
C ALA A 166 -5.84 19.08 12.91
N LYS A 167 -5.03 20.01 12.36
CA LYS A 167 -5.36 21.44 12.34
C LYS A 167 -6.68 21.70 11.60
N ARG A 168 -6.85 21.09 10.43
CA ARG A 168 -8.08 21.23 9.64
C ARG A 168 -9.31 20.72 10.39
N ASN A 169 -9.22 19.57 11.06
CA ASN A 169 -10.34 19.03 11.83
C ASN A 169 -10.70 19.95 13.01
N HIS A 170 -9.69 20.46 13.72
CA HIS A 170 -9.87 21.43 14.80
C HIS A 170 -10.54 22.72 14.32
N ASP A 171 -10.10 23.27 13.18
CA ASP A 171 -10.65 24.50 12.60
C ASP A 171 -12.06 24.29 12.01
N SER A 172 -12.42 23.04 11.66
CA SER A 172 -13.73 22.67 11.11
C SER A 172 -14.77 22.31 12.18
N GLY A 173 -14.37 22.22 13.46
CA GLY A 173 -15.25 21.82 14.56
C GLY A 173 -15.65 20.34 14.57
N GLU A 174 -14.97 19.49 13.80
CA GLU A 174 -15.19 18.03 13.79
C GLU A 174 -14.27 17.39 14.84
N ASN A 175 -14.80 17.14 16.04
CA ASN A 175 -14.20 16.28 17.07
C ASN A 175 -15.05 15.01 17.24
#